data_AF-A0A2X2CH45-F1
#
_entry.id   AF-A0A2X2CH45-F1
#
_cell.length_a   1.000
_cell.length_b   1.000
_cell.length_c   1.000
_cell.angle_alpha   90.00
_cell.angle_beta   90.00
_cell.angle_gamma   90.00
#
_symmetry.space_group_name_H-M   'P 1'
#
loop_
_entity.id
_entity.type
_entity.pdbx_description
1 polymer ?
#
loop_
_entity_poly.entity_id
_entity_poly.type
_entity_poly.pdbx_seq_one_letter_code
_entity_poly.pdbx_strand_id
1 'polypeptide(L)'
;MTFMEWLPKNSSELAAWIQAIGSIGAICVAVAIPAVTSARQRRAANKKREARAKNIAVVMFPILMDLSRSLACFCERHDPQNKMGTVLFNTDPDEGDFQKHIPQLMSYAPVLDDMPETLAEPIRVLMKQLIILENTIKSIPGAEHVGLQSLSKDQIAELREEAKRVFDVIRGASRAVIEAAA
;
A
#
# COMPACT_ATOMS: atom_id res chain seq x y z
N MET A 1 41.19 -45.76 20.96
CA MET A 1 41.14 -44.52 21.78
C MET A 1 39.72 -44.35 22.29
N THR A 2 39.48 -44.80 23.52
CA THR A 2 38.17 -44.72 24.17
C THR A 2 38.07 -43.40 24.94
N PHE A 3 36.86 -42.85 25.03
CA PHE A 3 36.55 -41.54 25.64
C PHE A 3 37.08 -41.37 27.08
N MET A 4 37.40 -42.47 27.77
CA MET A 4 37.98 -42.47 29.11
C MET A 4 39.46 -42.04 29.17
N GLU A 5 40.23 -42.10 28.08
CA GLU A 5 41.65 -41.69 28.08
C GLU A 5 41.84 -40.17 28.09
N TRP A 6 40.76 -39.38 27.93
CA TRP A 6 40.77 -37.91 27.87
C TRP A 6 40.27 -37.22 29.15
N LEU A 7 40.07 -37.98 30.23
CA LEU A 7 39.60 -37.44 31.51
C LEU A 7 40.79 -37.02 32.40
N PRO A 8 40.78 -35.80 32.95
CA PRO A 8 41.87 -35.29 33.79
C PRO A 8 41.99 -36.11 35.08
N LYS A 9 43.21 -36.56 35.40
CA LYS A 9 43.48 -37.45 36.55
C LYS A 9 43.65 -36.70 37.88
N ASN A 10 43.75 -35.36 37.87
CA ASN A 10 43.95 -34.52 39.05
C ASN A 10 42.78 -33.52 39.25
N SER A 11 42.38 -33.27 40.50
CA SER A 11 41.23 -32.40 40.85
C SER A 11 41.35 -30.96 40.32
N SER A 12 42.56 -30.43 40.18
CA SER A 12 42.80 -29.09 39.62
C SER A 12 42.59 -29.03 38.09
N GLU A 13 43.00 -30.07 37.36
CA GLU A 13 42.77 -30.16 35.91
C GLU A 13 41.29 -30.39 35.60
N LEU A 14 40.60 -31.14 36.45
CA LEU A 14 39.16 -31.37 36.34
C LEU A 14 38.35 -30.06 36.52
N ALA A 15 38.75 -29.21 37.46
CA ALA A 15 38.14 -27.88 37.64
C ALA A 15 38.39 -26.95 36.43
N ALA A 16 39.62 -26.90 35.92
CA ALA A 16 39.96 -26.10 34.74
C ALA A 16 39.23 -26.59 33.47
N TRP A 17 39.08 -27.90 33.31
CA TRP A 17 38.35 -28.51 32.20
C TRP A 17 36.85 -28.22 32.26
N ILE A 18 36.23 -28.36 33.43
CA ILE A 18 34.81 -27.99 33.64
C ILE A 18 34.59 -26.50 33.38
N GLN A 19 35.51 -25.64 33.81
CA GLN A 19 35.43 -24.19 33.59
C GLN A 19 35.55 -23.82 32.11
N ALA A 20 36.43 -24.48 31.36
CA ALA A 20 36.59 -24.27 29.92
C ALA A 20 35.36 -24.73 29.13
N ILE A 21 34.75 -25.86 29.50
CA ILE A 21 33.52 -26.34 28.84
C ILE A 21 32.33 -25.46 29.22
N GLY A 22 32.24 -25.03 30.49
CA GLY A 22 31.21 -24.11 30.96
C GLY A 22 31.27 -22.75 30.27
N SER A 23 32.47 -22.20 30.05
CA SER A 23 32.65 -20.92 29.36
C SER A 23 32.31 -21.01 27.87
N ILE A 24 32.70 -22.09 27.19
CA ILE A 24 32.32 -22.35 25.78
C ILE A 24 30.80 -22.51 25.66
N GLY A 25 30.17 -23.28 26.56
CA GLY A 25 28.72 -23.44 26.61
C GLY A 25 27.99 -22.12 26.84
N ALA A 26 28.46 -21.29 27.77
CA ALA A 26 27.89 -19.99 28.06
C ALA A 26 28.00 -19.02 26.87
N ILE A 27 29.15 -18.99 26.18
CA ILE A 27 29.34 -18.17 24.97
C ILE A 27 28.41 -18.65 23.84
N CYS A 28 28.27 -19.95 23.63
CA CYS A 28 27.37 -20.51 22.64
C CYS A 28 25.91 -20.12 22.91
N VAL A 29 25.46 -20.21 24.16
CA VAL A 29 24.10 -19.80 24.56
C VAL A 29 23.91 -18.28 24.42
N ALA A 30 24.91 -17.48 24.79
CA ALA A 30 24.90 -16.03 24.68
C ALA A 30 24.78 -15.54 23.22
N VAL A 31 25.24 -16.32 22.24
CA VAL A 31 25.09 -16.00 20.81
C VAL A 31 23.83 -16.63 20.21
N ALA A 32 23.50 -17.87 20.58
CA ALA A 32 22.37 -18.60 20.03
C ALA A 32 21.02 -17.99 20.44
N ILE A 33 20.86 -17.54 21.68
CA ILE A 33 19.59 -16.96 22.15
C ILE A 33 19.27 -15.65 21.40
N PRO A 34 20.18 -14.66 21.27
CA PRO A 34 19.92 -13.46 20.47
C PRO A 34 19.64 -13.77 18.99
N ALA A 35 20.34 -14.74 18.40
CA ALA A 35 20.12 -15.11 17.00
C ALA A 35 18.73 -15.73 16.79
N VAL A 36 18.32 -16.66 17.64
CA VAL A 36 17.01 -17.32 17.56
C VAL A 36 15.88 -16.33 17.87
N THR A 37 16.04 -15.47 18.87
CA THR A 37 15.05 -14.45 19.22
C THR A 37 14.92 -13.40 18.12
N SER A 38 16.03 -12.92 17.53
CA SER A 38 16.02 -12.03 16.37
C SER A 38 15.33 -12.67 15.16
N ALA A 39 15.62 -13.94 14.86
CA ALA A 39 14.96 -14.66 13.78
C ALA A 39 13.46 -14.81 14.01
N ARG A 40 13.03 -15.12 15.25
CA ARG A 40 11.62 -15.22 15.62
C ARG A 40 10.91 -13.87 15.54
N GLN A 41 11.55 -12.80 15.99
CA GLN A 41 11.02 -11.43 15.89
C GLN A 41 10.87 -11.00 14.43
N ARG A 42 11.84 -11.27 13.57
CA ARG A 42 11.74 -11.00 12.12
C ARG A 42 10.56 -11.74 11.49
N ARG A 43 10.38 -13.03 11.80
CA ARG A 43 9.23 -13.81 11.32
C ARG A 43 7.90 -13.25 11.81
N ALA A 44 7.81 -12.85 13.08
CA ALA A 44 6.61 -12.24 13.64
C ALA A 44 6.31 -10.86 13.02
N ALA A 45 7.35 -10.05 12.78
CA ALA A 45 7.23 -8.76 12.11
C ALA A 45 6.73 -8.91 10.67
N ASN A 46 7.24 -9.89 9.93
CA ASN A 46 6.80 -10.18 8.56
C ASN A 46 5.33 -10.59 8.52
N LYS A 47 4.89 -11.50 9.42
CA LYS A 47 3.48 -11.89 9.53
C LYS A 47 2.58 -10.70 9.88
N LYS A 48 3.04 -9.82 10.79
CA LYS A 48 2.30 -8.61 11.16
C LYS A 48 2.18 -7.64 9.99
N ARG A 49 3.24 -7.47 9.20
CA ARG A 49 3.23 -6.64 7.97
C ARG A 49 2.26 -7.19 6.93
N GLU A 50 2.28 -8.49 6.70
CA GLU A 50 1.38 -9.15 5.77
C GLU A 50 -0.10 -9.01 6.18
N ALA A 51 -0.43 -9.28 7.45
CA ALA A 51 -1.78 -9.09 7.98
C ALA A 51 -2.23 -7.63 7.89
N ARG A 52 -1.31 -6.67 8.16
CA ARG A 52 -1.60 -5.25 8.04
C ARG A 52 -1.86 -4.84 6.59
N ALA A 53 -1.06 -5.33 5.64
CA ALA A 53 -1.26 -5.08 4.22
C ALA A 53 -2.62 -5.61 3.74
N LYS A 54 -3.01 -6.82 4.14
CA LYS A 54 -4.35 -7.39 3.87
C LYS A 54 -5.47 -6.51 4.41
N ASN A 55 -5.37 -6.09 5.67
CA ASN A 55 -6.39 -5.22 6.27
C ASN A 55 -6.51 -3.88 5.53
N ILE A 56 -5.39 -3.29 5.13
CA ILE A 56 -5.40 -2.02 4.41
C ILE A 56 -5.96 -2.22 2.99
N ALA A 57 -5.61 -3.31 2.31
CA ALA A 57 -6.19 -3.66 1.01
C ALA A 57 -7.72 -3.76 1.08
N VAL A 58 -8.26 -4.43 2.10
CA VAL A 58 -9.72 -4.54 2.32
C VAL A 58 -10.37 -3.16 2.53
N VAL A 59 -9.72 -2.27 3.28
CA VAL A 59 -10.26 -0.94 3.56
C VAL A 59 -10.11 0.02 2.36
N MET A 60 -9.04 -0.11 1.58
CA MET A 60 -8.79 0.74 0.40
C MET A 60 -9.64 0.36 -0.81
N PHE A 61 -9.99 -0.92 -0.96
CA PHE A 61 -10.78 -1.41 -2.08
C PHE A 61 -12.07 -0.62 -2.35
N PRO A 62 -12.96 -0.37 -1.36
CA PRO A 62 -14.17 0.42 -1.61
C PRO A 62 -13.86 1.85 -2.06
N ILE A 63 -12.81 2.48 -1.52
CA ILE A 63 -12.42 3.86 -1.89
C ILE A 63 -11.97 3.91 -3.35
N LEU A 64 -11.18 2.93 -3.80
CA LEU A 64 -10.77 2.82 -5.20
C LEU A 64 -11.97 2.57 -6.12
N MET A 65 -12.93 1.77 -5.67
CA MET A 65 -14.15 1.48 -6.42
C MET A 65 -15.00 2.74 -6.58
N ASP A 66 -15.23 3.48 -5.50
CA ASP A 66 -16.02 4.72 -5.49
C ASP A 66 -15.36 5.78 -6.37
N LEU A 67 -14.04 5.98 -6.22
CA LEU A 67 -13.26 6.87 -7.07
C LEU A 67 -13.34 6.47 -8.54
N SER A 68 -13.22 5.18 -8.87
CA SER A 68 -13.34 4.69 -10.25
C SER A 68 -14.72 4.96 -10.84
N ARG A 69 -15.76 4.73 -10.05
CA ARG A 69 -17.15 4.95 -10.46
C ARG A 69 -17.42 6.43 -10.71
N SER A 70 -16.91 7.29 -9.85
CA SER A 70 -17.07 8.73 -9.97
C SER A 70 -16.31 9.29 -11.17
N LEU A 71 -15.07 8.86 -11.40
CA LEU A 71 -14.32 9.22 -12.62
C LEU A 71 -15.00 8.73 -13.91
N ALA A 72 -15.58 7.53 -13.90
CA ALA A 72 -16.34 7.01 -15.03
C ALA A 72 -17.59 7.86 -15.29
N CYS A 73 -18.35 8.19 -14.22
CA CYS A 73 -19.53 9.05 -14.30
C CYS A 73 -19.19 10.43 -14.86
N PHE A 74 -18.08 11.03 -14.42
CA PHE A 74 -17.56 12.29 -14.96
C PHE A 74 -17.23 12.17 -16.46
N CYS A 75 -16.48 11.13 -16.85
CA CYS A 75 -16.08 10.91 -18.24
C CYS A 75 -17.27 10.71 -19.19
N GLU A 76 -18.35 10.07 -18.72
CA GLU A 76 -19.57 9.81 -19.48
C GLU A 76 -20.47 11.03 -19.57
N ARG A 77 -20.64 11.77 -18.46
CA ARG A 77 -21.46 13.00 -18.40
C ARG A 77 -20.92 14.09 -19.31
N HIS A 78 -19.61 14.12 -19.50
CA HIS A 78 -18.91 15.09 -20.33
C HIS A 78 -18.47 14.53 -21.70
N ASP A 79 -19.05 13.41 -22.14
CA ASP A 79 -18.78 12.88 -23.48
C ASP A 79 -19.59 13.63 -24.56
N PRO A 80 -18.93 14.28 -25.55
CA PRO A 80 -19.62 14.94 -26.66
C PRO A 80 -20.50 13.99 -27.51
N GLN A 81 -20.27 12.68 -27.48
CA GLN A 81 -21.11 11.71 -28.19
C GLN A 81 -22.31 11.22 -27.38
N ASN A 82 -22.34 11.49 -26.07
CA ASN A 82 -23.43 11.06 -25.20
C ASN A 82 -24.60 12.03 -25.33
N LYS A 83 -25.60 11.66 -26.10
CA LYS A 83 -26.86 12.41 -26.21
C LYS A 83 -27.56 12.33 -24.86
N MET A 84 -27.71 13.46 -24.16
CA MET A 84 -28.55 13.63 -22.97
C MET A 84 -29.78 12.71 -23.04
N GLY A 85 -29.77 11.58 -22.32
CA GLY A 85 -30.87 10.63 -22.42
C GLY A 85 -30.53 9.18 -22.05
N THR A 86 -29.27 8.77 -22.14
CA THR A 86 -28.84 7.49 -21.54
C THR A 86 -28.68 7.71 -20.04
N VAL A 87 -29.81 7.65 -19.32
CA VAL A 87 -29.83 7.51 -17.86
C VAL A 87 -29.15 6.18 -17.57
N LEU A 88 -27.83 6.19 -17.42
CA LEU A 88 -27.16 5.15 -16.66
C LEU A 88 -27.81 5.15 -15.29
N PHE A 89 -28.10 3.97 -14.77
CA PHE A 89 -28.39 3.80 -13.34
C PHE A 89 -27.23 4.45 -12.58
N ASN A 90 -27.43 5.70 -12.17
CA ASN A 90 -26.41 6.48 -11.50
C ASN A 90 -26.28 5.88 -10.10
N THR A 91 -25.41 4.89 -10.00
CA THR A 91 -25.10 4.21 -8.75
C THR A 91 -23.99 4.96 -8.02
N ASP A 92 -23.54 6.10 -8.54
CA ASP A 92 -22.61 7.00 -7.89
C ASP A 92 -23.38 8.03 -7.05
N PRO A 93 -23.30 7.98 -5.71
CA PRO A 93 -23.94 8.97 -4.84
C PRO A 93 -23.34 10.38 -5.01
N ASP A 94 -22.12 10.48 -5.53
CA ASP A 94 -21.41 11.75 -5.69
C ASP A 94 -21.52 12.35 -7.10
N GLU A 95 -22.28 11.70 -7.99
CA GLU A 95 -22.58 12.13 -9.36
C GLU A 95 -21.36 12.59 -10.20
N GLY A 96 -20.24 11.89 -10.08
CA GLY A 96 -19.02 12.21 -10.79
C GLY A 96 -18.13 13.27 -10.12
N ASP A 97 -18.46 13.70 -8.90
CA ASP A 97 -17.58 14.53 -8.07
C ASP A 97 -16.46 13.71 -7.40
N PHE A 98 -15.54 13.23 -8.23
CA PHE A 98 -14.42 12.38 -7.80
C PHE A 98 -13.47 13.08 -6.82
N GLN A 99 -13.51 14.42 -6.73
CA GLN A 99 -12.64 15.20 -5.85
C GLN A 99 -12.84 14.86 -4.38
N LYS A 100 -14.06 14.49 -3.98
CA LYS A 100 -14.40 14.11 -2.61
C LYS A 100 -13.64 12.88 -2.12
N HIS A 101 -13.25 11.98 -3.02
CA HIS A 101 -12.54 10.75 -2.68
C HIS A 101 -11.02 10.92 -2.63
N ILE A 102 -10.47 12.00 -3.21
CA ILE A 102 -9.02 12.25 -3.26
C ILE A 102 -8.42 12.36 -1.83
N PRO A 103 -8.95 13.19 -0.91
CA PRO A 103 -8.38 13.33 0.44
C PRO A 103 -8.39 12.00 1.22
N GLN A 104 -9.45 11.20 1.03
CA GLN A 104 -9.58 9.92 1.69
C GLN A 104 -8.51 8.93 1.22
N LEU A 105 -8.22 8.88 -0.08
CA LEU A 105 -7.13 8.08 -0.61
C LEU A 105 -5.75 8.61 -0.17
N MET A 106 -5.58 9.94 -0.13
CA MET A 106 -4.34 10.58 0.33
C MET A 106 -4.02 10.29 1.80
N SER A 107 -5.03 10.04 2.64
CA SER A 107 -4.83 9.66 4.04
C SER A 107 -4.06 8.35 4.24
N TYR A 108 -4.00 7.48 3.21
CA TYR A 108 -3.26 6.22 3.25
C TYR A 108 -1.78 6.37 2.89
N ALA A 109 -1.32 7.55 2.43
CA ALA A 109 0.08 7.78 2.06
C ALA A 109 1.10 7.29 3.12
N PRO A 110 0.91 7.61 4.43
CA PRO A 110 1.88 7.21 5.46
C PRO A 110 1.95 5.70 5.68
N VAL A 111 0.93 4.96 5.24
CA VAL A 111 0.81 3.53 5.48
C VAL A 111 1.40 2.71 4.32
N LEU A 112 1.70 3.35 3.18
CA LEU A 112 2.29 2.69 2.01
C LEU A 112 3.69 2.14 2.27
N ASP A 113 4.47 2.80 3.13
CA ASP A 113 5.83 2.36 3.47
C ASP A 113 5.85 1.04 4.30
N ASP A 114 4.71 0.69 4.89
CA ASP A 114 4.53 -0.56 5.60
C ASP A 114 3.95 -1.69 4.73
N MET A 115 3.66 -1.42 3.46
CA MET A 115 3.09 -2.37 2.50
C MET A 115 4.18 -3.03 1.63
N PRO A 116 3.91 -4.21 1.04
CA PRO A 116 4.74 -4.77 -0.02
C PRO A 116 4.80 -3.83 -1.22
N GLU A 117 5.96 -3.71 -1.88
CA GLU A 117 6.13 -2.86 -3.07
C GLU A 117 5.17 -3.19 -4.21
N THR A 118 4.73 -4.46 -4.30
CA THR A 118 3.73 -4.91 -5.28
C THR A 118 2.36 -4.23 -5.10
N LEU A 119 2.04 -3.79 -3.88
CA LEU A 119 0.82 -3.05 -3.55
C LEU A 119 1.08 -1.55 -3.45
N ALA A 120 2.19 -1.16 -2.83
CA ALA A 120 2.53 0.23 -2.57
C ALA A 120 2.74 1.02 -3.88
N GLU A 121 3.48 0.46 -4.84
CA GLU A 121 3.87 1.20 -6.05
C GLU A 121 2.67 1.57 -6.95
N PRO A 122 1.72 0.66 -7.27
CA PRO A 122 0.53 1.01 -8.02
C PRO A 122 -0.31 2.11 -7.34
N ILE A 123 -0.41 2.09 -6.01
CA ILE A 123 -1.12 3.12 -5.25
C ILE A 123 -0.36 4.44 -5.28
N ARG A 124 0.98 4.44 -5.12
CA ARG A 124 1.80 5.66 -5.24
C ARG A 124 1.66 6.30 -6.62
N VAL A 125 1.66 5.49 -7.69
CA VAL A 125 1.42 5.97 -9.06
C VAL A 125 0.04 6.60 -9.17
N LEU A 126 -1.00 5.96 -8.64
CA LEU A 126 -2.35 6.52 -8.62
C LEU A 126 -2.41 7.86 -7.89
N MET A 127 -1.82 7.95 -6.69
CA MET A 127 -1.81 9.18 -5.90
C MET A 127 -1.09 10.32 -6.63
N LYS A 128 0.04 10.04 -7.30
CA LYS A 128 0.74 11.03 -8.14
C LYS A 128 -0.16 11.55 -9.26
N GLN A 129 -0.89 10.65 -9.94
CA GLN A 129 -1.79 11.03 -11.02
C GLN A 129 -3.00 11.84 -10.52
N LEU A 130 -3.51 11.52 -9.33
CA LEU A 130 -4.56 12.32 -8.71
C LEU A 130 -4.09 13.72 -8.30
N ILE A 131 -2.86 13.86 -7.80
CA ILE A 131 -2.26 15.17 -7.52
C ILE A 131 -2.11 15.98 -8.80
N ILE A 132 -1.67 15.36 -9.90
CA ILE A 132 -1.59 16.01 -11.21
C ILE A 132 -2.97 16.48 -11.64
N LEU A 133 -3.98 15.60 -11.59
CA LEU A 133 -5.36 15.93 -11.95
C LEU A 133 -5.91 17.07 -11.08
N GLU A 134 -5.70 17.04 -9.76
CA GLU A 134 -6.14 18.09 -8.84
C GLU A 134 -5.46 19.43 -9.15
N ASN A 135 -4.16 19.42 -9.42
CA ASN A 135 -3.43 20.63 -9.80
C ASN A 135 -3.87 21.17 -11.16
N THR A 136 -4.20 20.30 -12.11
CA THR A 136 -4.78 20.69 -13.41
C THR A 136 -6.15 21.33 -13.22
N ILE A 137 -6.98 20.86 -12.29
CA ILE A 137 -8.26 21.51 -12.00
C ILE A 137 -8.04 22.89 -11.36
N LYS A 138 -7.11 23.00 -10.41
CA LYS A 138 -6.78 24.27 -9.74
C LYS A 138 -6.14 25.29 -10.68
N SER A 139 -5.42 24.86 -11.70
CA SER A 139 -4.81 25.78 -12.68
C SER A 139 -5.83 26.41 -13.65
N ILE A 140 -7.07 25.90 -13.68
CA ILE A 140 -8.12 26.43 -14.54
C ILE A 140 -8.80 27.64 -13.88
N PRO A 141 -8.73 28.84 -14.48
CA PRO A 141 -9.37 30.03 -13.93
C PRO A 141 -10.89 29.87 -13.85
N GLY A 142 -11.46 30.07 -12.67
CA GLY A 142 -12.91 29.95 -12.38
C GLY A 142 -13.34 28.60 -11.79
N ALA A 143 -12.51 27.55 -11.89
CA ALA A 143 -12.80 26.23 -11.33
C ALA A 143 -12.88 26.24 -9.79
N GLU A 144 -12.08 27.09 -9.14
CA GLU A 144 -12.00 27.20 -7.67
C GLU A 144 -13.31 27.69 -7.02
N HIS A 145 -14.15 28.42 -7.75
CA HIS A 145 -15.32 29.11 -7.18
C HIS A 145 -16.66 28.53 -7.64
N VAL A 146 -16.71 27.88 -8.80
CA VAL A 146 -17.97 27.43 -9.44
C VAL A 146 -17.96 25.91 -9.71
N GLY A 147 -16.84 25.23 -9.46
CA GLY A 147 -16.69 23.79 -9.66
C GLY A 147 -16.56 23.39 -11.13
N LEU A 148 -16.50 22.07 -11.38
CA LEU A 148 -16.29 21.49 -12.72
C LEU A 148 -17.38 21.88 -13.76
N GLN A 149 -18.50 22.45 -13.31
CA GLN A 149 -19.64 22.83 -14.15
C GLN A 149 -19.44 24.16 -14.91
N SER A 150 -18.50 25.01 -14.50
CA SER A 150 -18.24 26.31 -15.15
C SER A 150 -17.15 26.27 -16.22
N LEU A 151 -16.60 25.09 -16.48
CA LEU A 151 -15.47 24.91 -17.37
C LEU A 151 -15.89 25.02 -18.84
N SER A 152 -15.01 25.57 -19.67
CA SER A 152 -15.23 25.60 -21.13
C SER A 152 -15.19 24.18 -21.71
N LYS A 153 -15.79 23.97 -22.89
CA LYS A 153 -15.78 22.65 -23.56
C LYS A 153 -14.38 22.11 -23.80
N ASP A 154 -13.42 22.99 -24.11
CA ASP A 154 -12.03 22.61 -24.37
C ASP A 154 -11.33 22.18 -23.06
N GLN A 155 -11.57 22.89 -21.96
CA GLN A 155 -11.05 22.54 -20.63
C GLN A 155 -11.62 21.22 -20.12
N ILE A 156 -12.91 20.97 -20.37
CA ILE A 156 -13.57 19.70 -20.05
C ILE A 156 -12.98 18.55 -20.86
N ALA A 157 -12.64 18.77 -22.14
CA ALA A 157 -12.02 17.75 -22.97
C ALA A 157 -10.61 17.38 -22.48
N GLU A 158 -9.80 18.35 -22.09
CA GLU A 158 -8.47 18.13 -21.50
C GLU A 158 -8.56 17.36 -20.17
N LEU A 159 -9.46 17.79 -19.28
CA LEU A 159 -9.72 17.11 -18.00
C LEU A 159 -10.24 15.68 -18.18
N ARG A 160 -11.04 15.43 -19.22
CA ARG A 160 -11.53 14.09 -19.55
C ARG A 160 -10.40 13.15 -19.97
N GLU A 161 -9.47 13.62 -20.79
CA GLU A 161 -8.31 12.82 -21.18
C GLU A 161 -7.43 12.49 -19.98
N GLU A 162 -7.26 13.43 -19.05
CA GLU A 162 -6.54 13.18 -17.80
C GLU A 162 -7.30 12.23 -16.86
N ALA A 163 -8.62 12.38 -16.75
CA ALA A 163 -9.48 11.49 -15.97
C ALA A 163 -9.45 10.04 -16.51
N LYS A 164 -9.41 9.85 -17.83
CA LYS A 164 -9.20 8.52 -18.44
C LYS A 164 -7.85 7.92 -18.08
N ARG A 165 -6.78 8.72 -18.11
CA ARG A 165 -5.44 8.27 -17.68
C ARG A 165 -5.46 7.80 -16.23
N VAL A 166 -6.09 8.56 -15.35
CA VAL A 166 -6.27 8.18 -13.93
C VAL A 166 -7.09 6.88 -13.83
N PHE A 167 -8.16 6.73 -14.60
CA PHE A 167 -9.01 5.53 -14.58
C PHE A 167 -8.25 4.25 -14.93
N ASP A 168 -7.37 4.27 -15.95
CA ASP A 168 -6.54 3.11 -16.29
C ASP A 168 -5.54 2.78 -15.18
N VAL A 169 -5.01 3.79 -14.49
CA VAL A 169 -4.12 3.60 -13.33
C VAL A 169 -4.87 3.04 -12.13
N ILE A 170 -6.12 3.48 -11.87
CA ILE A 170 -6.97 2.90 -10.83
C ILE A 170 -7.22 1.42 -11.08
N ARG A 171 -7.40 1.00 -12.33
CA ARG A 171 -7.58 -0.43 -12.66
C ARG A 171 -6.34 -1.24 -12.27
N GLY A 172 -5.14 -0.71 -12.52
CA GLY A 172 -3.88 -1.31 -12.08
C GLY A 172 -3.75 -1.42 -10.56
N ALA A 173 -4.05 -0.32 -9.84
CA ALA A 173 -4.04 -0.29 -8.38
C ALA A 173 -5.08 -1.23 -7.75
N SER A 174 -6.28 -1.29 -8.32
CA SER A 174 -7.35 -2.18 -7.86
C SER A 174 -6.98 -3.65 -8.01
N ARG A 175 -6.28 -4.02 -9.10
CA ARG A 175 -5.77 -5.38 -9.29
C ARG A 175 -4.76 -5.75 -8.22
N ALA A 176 -3.80 -4.86 -7.93
CA ALA A 176 -2.81 -5.07 -6.88
C ALA A 176 -3.45 -5.20 -5.48
N VAL A 177 -4.49 -4.42 -5.21
CA VAL A 177 -5.28 -4.52 -3.96
C VAL A 177 -6.01 -5.86 -3.84
N ILE A 178 -6.64 -6.33 -4.93
CA ILE A 178 -7.31 -7.64 -4.96
C ILE A 178 -6.31 -8.78 -4.73
N GLU A 179 -5.16 -8.73 -5.41
CA GLU A 179 -4.10 -9.74 -5.27
C GLU A 179 -3.50 -9.75 -3.85
N ALA A 180 -3.36 -8.57 -3.23
CA ALA A 180 -2.88 -8.46 -1.86
C ALA A 180 -3.91 -8.93 -0.81
N ALA A 181 -5.21 -8.86 -1.12
CA ALA A 181 -6.29 -9.29 -0.23
C ALA A 181 -6.57 -10.81 -0.29
N ALA A 182 -6.19 -11.48 -1.38
CA ALA A 182 -6.29 -12.94 -1.55
C ALA A 182 -5.35 -13.70 -0.60
#